data_AF-A0A1I4YY95-F1
#
_entry.id   AF-A0A1I4YY95-F1
#
_cell.length_a   1.000
_cell.length_b   1.000
_cell.length_c   1.000
_cell.angle_alpha   90.00
_cell.angle_beta   90.00
_cell.angle_gamma   90.00
#
_symmetry.space_group_name_H-M   'P 1'
#
loop_
_entity.id
_entity.type
_entity.pdbx_description
1 polymer ?
#
loop_
_entity_poly.entity_id
_entity_poly.type
_entity_poly.pdbx_seq_one_letter_code
_entity_poly.pdbx_strand_id
1 'polypeptide(L)'
;MKYFAILFLMLVFPTANSQESKASGKIVPFKLVEQPPVFEGCEDEDRDCTLQKITNFFVMEFNRKVLPDNLEETDLAIKIILDEAGALTWQRIATDSPEVEAEAIRSLKVLPTLTPAMHNGTEVGVIIDFAVKLGYGDLADSQVDTPPFPDECKSSEVKKECLSKFIQSFVNKNVEIPKVKKGGHFAELSFVIDAEGKVAEIKVTGETEKLNRALLTVIKKLPQIHPATKNGQKVPYPLRLPIYIEKR
;
A
#
# COMPACT_ATOMS: atom_id res chain seq x y z
N MET A 1 -4.78 -73.71 40.55
CA MET A 1 -5.50 -73.17 39.39
C MET A 1 -5.83 -71.71 39.65
N LYS A 2 -5.48 -70.85 38.67
CA LYS A 2 -5.96 -69.48 38.42
C LYS A 2 -5.53 -68.35 39.38
N TYR A 3 -4.42 -67.74 38.96
CA TYR A 3 -4.02 -66.35 39.17
C TYR A 3 -5.15 -65.37 38.75
N PHE A 4 -5.37 -64.33 39.55
CA PHE A 4 -6.03 -63.10 39.11
C PHE A 4 -5.04 -61.95 39.33
N ALA A 5 -4.20 -61.73 38.31
CA ALA A 5 -3.34 -60.56 38.22
C ALA A 5 -4.20 -59.41 37.72
N ILE A 6 -4.52 -58.45 38.60
CA ILE A 6 -5.15 -57.19 38.22
C ILE A 6 -4.04 -56.32 37.63
N LEU A 7 -3.98 -56.32 36.29
CA LEU A 7 -3.10 -55.50 35.48
C LEU A 7 -3.59 -54.04 35.56
N PHE A 8 -3.00 -53.26 36.47
CA PHE A 8 -3.24 -51.82 36.58
C PHE A 8 -2.58 -51.13 35.38
N LEU A 9 -3.34 -50.91 34.31
CA LEU A 9 -2.92 -50.15 33.14
C LEU A 9 -2.84 -48.66 33.52
N MET A 10 -1.71 -48.24 34.10
CA MET A 10 -1.41 -46.81 34.24
C MET A 10 -1.21 -46.23 32.84
N LEU A 11 -2.26 -45.60 32.31
CA LEU A 11 -2.15 -44.69 31.18
C LEU A 11 -1.35 -43.48 31.66
N VAL A 12 -0.04 -43.54 31.42
CA VAL A 12 0.85 -42.38 31.46
C VAL A 12 0.41 -41.49 30.32
N PHE A 13 -0.48 -40.54 30.60
CA PHE A 13 -0.73 -39.44 29.68
C PHE A 13 0.58 -38.64 29.60
N PRO A 14 1.24 -38.53 28.44
CA PRO A 14 2.33 -37.59 28.29
C PRO A 14 1.75 -36.21 28.56
N THR A 15 2.27 -35.53 29.57
CA THR A 15 1.99 -34.11 29.76
C THR A 15 2.40 -33.42 28.48
N ALA A 16 1.40 -32.89 27.76
CA ALA A 16 1.65 -32.02 26.63
C ALA A 16 2.50 -30.87 27.14
N ASN A 17 3.79 -30.92 26.82
CA ASN A 17 4.75 -29.88 27.04
C ASN A 17 4.38 -28.72 26.13
N SER A 18 3.45 -27.86 26.57
CA SER A 18 3.28 -26.55 25.98
C SER A 18 4.57 -25.79 26.27
N GLN A 19 5.46 -25.71 25.30
CA GLN A 19 6.52 -24.71 25.33
C GLN A 19 5.84 -23.34 25.37
N GLU A 20 5.78 -22.76 26.57
CA GLU A 20 5.53 -21.34 26.75
C GLU A 20 6.57 -20.57 25.92
N SER A 21 6.12 -19.80 24.94
CA SER A 21 6.96 -18.87 24.22
C SER A 21 7.41 -17.76 25.18
N LYS A 22 8.58 -17.94 25.80
CA LYS A 22 9.29 -16.87 26.51
C LYS A 22 9.80 -15.84 25.51
N ALA A 23 9.19 -14.66 25.53
CA ALA A 23 9.87 -13.39 25.24
C ALA A 23 9.03 -12.24 25.83
N SER A 24 9.14 -12.01 27.14
CA SER A 24 8.68 -10.76 27.74
C SER A 24 9.85 -9.79 27.77
N GLY A 25 10.39 -9.45 26.60
CA GLY A 25 11.33 -8.35 26.42
C GLY A 25 10.64 -7.01 26.63
N LYS A 26 11.39 -6.00 27.08
CA LYS A 26 10.83 -4.65 27.29
C LYS A 26 10.41 -4.08 25.93
N ILE A 27 9.11 -3.87 25.71
CA ILE A 27 8.58 -3.23 24.51
C ILE A 27 8.52 -1.72 24.71
N VAL A 28 9.17 -0.96 23.83
CA VAL A 28 9.24 0.50 23.88
C VAL A 28 8.52 1.10 22.66
N PRO A 29 7.73 2.18 22.81
CA PRO A 29 7.16 2.88 21.66
C PRO A 29 8.24 3.41 20.72
N PHE A 30 8.02 3.27 19.40
CA PHE A 30 8.94 3.73 18.34
C PHE A 30 9.41 5.18 18.49
N LYS A 31 8.57 6.05 19.06
CA LYS A 31 8.90 7.47 19.28
C LYS A 31 9.85 7.71 20.47
N LEU A 32 10.08 6.71 21.32
CA LEU A 32 10.80 6.86 22.59
C LEU A 32 12.15 6.14 22.63
N VAL A 33 12.45 5.29 21.65
CA VAL A 33 13.79 4.68 21.50
C VAL A 33 14.80 5.74 21.04
N GLU A 34 16.04 5.70 21.50
CA GLU A 34 17.06 6.67 21.04
C GLU A 34 17.51 6.36 19.61
N GLN A 35 17.71 5.07 19.29
CA GLN A 35 17.94 4.61 17.92
C GLN A 35 16.76 3.73 17.49
N PRO A 36 16.08 4.08 16.39
CA PRO A 36 15.01 3.24 15.85
C PRO A 36 15.56 1.92 15.31
N PRO A 37 14.68 0.92 15.08
CA PRO A 37 15.05 -0.15 14.18
C PRO A 37 15.40 0.44 12.81
N VAL A 38 16.35 -0.19 12.10
CA VAL A 38 16.83 0.32 10.81
C VAL A 38 16.45 -0.64 9.71
N PHE A 39 15.68 -0.15 8.73
CA PHE A 39 15.42 -0.88 7.49
C PHE A 39 16.62 -0.75 6.55
N GLU A 40 16.91 -1.79 5.77
CA GLU A 40 18.02 -1.78 4.81
C GLU A 40 18.03 -0.52 3.93
N GLY A 41 19.17 0.19 3.95
CA GLY A 41 19.39 1.42 3.20
C GLY A 41 18.78 2.68 3.81
N CYS A 42 18.51 2.69 5.12
CA CYS A 42 18.29 3.90 5.92
C CYS A 42 19.53 4.18 6.78
N GLU A 43 19.70 5.43 7.23
CA GLU A 43 20.71 5.80 8.23
C GLU A 43 20.26 5.42 9.65
N ASP A 44 21.21 5.20 10.57
CA ASP A 44 20.97 4.56 11.88
C ASP A 44 19.97 5.32 12.82
N GLU A 45 19.69 6.59 12.55
CA GLU A 45 18.76 7.41 13.35
C GLU A 45 17.54 7.93 12.55
N ASP A 46 17.44 7.56 11.28
CA ASP A 46 16.41 8.05 10.38
C ASP A 46 15.09 7.25 10.54
N ARG A 47 14.32 7.67 11.55
CA ARG A 47 12.98 7.13 11.85
C ARG A 47 12.03 7.22 10.67
N ASP A 48 12.06 8.33 9.95
CA ASP A 48 11.13 8.60 8.87
C ASP A 48 11.44 7.72 7.67
N CYS A 49 12.72 7.54 7.34
CA CYS A 49 13.15 6.58 6.33
C CYS A 49 12.72 5.15 6.68
N THR A 50 12.97 4.68 7.91
CA THR A 50 12.57 3.32 8.31
C THR A 50 11.07 3.13 8.17
N LEU A 51 10.27 4.07 8.70
CA LEU A 51 8.82 4.01 8.64
C LEU A 51 8.31 4.01 7.19
N GLN A 52 8.90 4.84 6.34
CA GLN A 52 8.61 4.91 4.92
C GLN A 52 8.94 3.58 4.22
N LYS A 53 10.11 2.98 4.48
CA LYS A 53 10.50 1.71 3.85
C LYS A 53 9.64 0.53 4.30
N ILE A 54 9.28 0.45 5.58
CA ILE A 54 8.31 -0.56 6.07
C ILE A 54 6.97 -0.40 5.34
N THR A 55 6.47 0.84 5.26
CA THR A 55 5.21 1.15 4.59
C THR A 55 5.25 0.76 3.11
N ASN A 56 6.33 1.12 2.41
CA ASN A 56 6.52 0.80 1.00
C ASN A 56 6.64 -0.71 0.77
N PHE A 57 7.40 -1.40 1.61
CA PHE A 57 7.53 -2.86 1.56
C PHE A 57 6.17 -3.52 1.68
N PHE A 58 5.39 -3.16 2.70
CA PHE A 58 4.04 -3.67 2.91
C PHE A 58 3.15 -3.44 1.68
N VAL A 59 3.18 -2.22 1.14
CA VAL A 59 2.40 -1.83 -0.05
C VAL A 59 2.77 -2.65 -1.29
N MET A 60 4.06 -2.96 -1.48
CA MET A 60 4.56 -3.76 -2.59
C MET A 60 4.16 -5.23 -2.46
N GLU A 61 4.19 -5.77 -1.23
CA GLU A 61 3.81 -7.16 -0.98
C GLU A 61 2.29 -7.38 -1.05
N PHE A 62 1.47 -6.40 -0.67
CA PHE A 62 0.02 -6.58 -0.53
C PHE A 62 -0.74 -6.91 -1.83
N ASN A 63 -1.41 -8.06 -1.87
CA ASN A 63 -2.27 -8.47 -2.99
C ASN A 63 -3.60 -7.71 -3.00
N ARG A 64 -3.66 -6.67 -3.83
CA ARG A 64 -4.81 -5.76 -3.92
C ARG A 64 -6.07 -6.35 -4.53
N LYS A 65 -6.04 -7.56 -5.07
CA LYS A 65 -7.25 -8.22 -5.57
C LYS A 65 -8.29 -8.49 -4.48
N VAL A 66 -7.89 -8.40 -3.21
CA VAL A 66 -8.78 -8.48 -2.05
C VAL A 66 -9.50 -7.15 -1.75
N LEU A 67 -9.12 -6.06 -2.43
CA LEU A 67 -9.77 -4.76 -2.28
C LEU A 67 -11.00 -4.68 -3.20
N PRO A 68 -12.09 -4.02 -2.76
CA PRO A 68 -13.24 -3.75 -3.61
C PRO A 68 -12.84 -2.97 -4.87
N ASP A 69 -13.41 -3.33 -6.03
CA ASP A 69 -13.10 -2.71 -7.33
C ASP A 69 -13.42 -1.21 -7.39
N ASN A 70 -14.35 -0.75 -6.56
CA ASN A 70 -14.82 0.63 -6.44
C ASN A 70 -14.22 1.38 -5.25
N LEU A 71 -13.16 0.84 -4.62
CA LEU A 71 -12.47 1.51 -3.54
C LEU A 71 -11.60 2.64 -4.11
N GLU A 72 -11.95 3.89 -3.79
CA GLU A 72 -11.12 5.05 -4.13
C GLU A 72 -9.81 5.00 -3.33
N GLU A 73 -9.90 5.19 -2.01
CA GLU A 73 -8.81 5.03 -1.05
C GLU A 73 -9.38 4.61 0.31
N THR A 74 -8.62 3.86 1.09
CA THR A 74 -8.90 3.62 2.51
C THR A 74 -7.62 3.64 3.32
N ASP A 75 -7.69 4.21 4.52
CA ASP A 75 -6.60 4.17 5.48
C ASP A 75 -6.67 2.84 6.25
N LEU A 76 -5.62 2.04 6.13
CA LEU A 76 -5.41 0.84 6.92
C LEU A 76 -4.45 1.16 8.07
N ALA A 77 -4.96 1.23 9.30
CA ALA A 77 -4.11 1.42 10.47
C ALA A 77 -3.51 0.09 10.92
N ILE A 78 -2.18 0.04 10.99
CA ILE A 78 -1.39 -1.14 11.30
C ILE A 78 -0.54 -0.85 12.55
N LYS A 79 -0.46 -1.85 13.42
CA LYS A 79 0.40 -1.83 14.60
C LYS A 79 1.24 -3.10 14.60
N ILE A 80 2.56 -2.98 14.68
CA ILE A 80 3.49 -4.12 14.70
C ILE A 80 4.41 -4.05 15.91
N ILE A 81 4.88 -5.21 16.36
CA ILE A 81 5.96 -5.34 17.34
C ILE A 81 7.12 -6.07 16.66
N LEU A 82 8.27 -5.40 16.64
CA LEU A 82 9.55 -6.03 16.35
C LEU A 82 10.20 -6.41 17.67
N ASP A 83 10.81 -7.60 17.75
CA ASP A 83 11.54 -8.03 18.94
C ASP A 83 12.93 -7.39 19.06
N GLU A 84 13.69 -7.81 20.07
CA GLU A 84 15.06 -7.35 20.34
C GLU A 84 16.04 -7.70 19.21
N ALA A 85 15.70 -8.65 18.33
CA ALA A 85 16.49 -8.99 17.15
C ALA A 85 16.00 -8.27 15.88
N GLY A 86 14.99 -7.40 16.01
CA GLY A 86 14.37 -6.67 14.89
C GLY A 86 13.43 -7.52 14.03
N ALA A 87 13.01 -8.69 14.51
CA ALA A 87 12.09 -9.58 13.79
C ALA A 87 10.63 -9.28 14.16
N LEU A 88 9.73 -9.35 13.17
CA LEU A 88 8.30 -9.19 13.40
C LEU A 88 7.75 -10.36 14.22
N THR A 89 7.24 -10.07 15.42
CA THR A 89 6.68 -11.08 16.34
C THR A 89 5.19 -10.93 16.58
N TRP A 90 4.64 -9.73 16.37
CA TRP A 90 3.21 -9.48 16.52
C TRP A 90 2.73 -8.35 15.62
N GLN A 91 1.47 -8.44 15.19
CA GLN A 91 0.83 -7.44 14.36
C GLN A 91 -0.68 -7.35 14.64
N ARG A 92 -1.24 -6.18 14.45
CA ARG A 92 -2.69 -5.92 14.44
C ARG A 92 -3.04 -4.99 13.28
N ILE A 93 -4.07 -5.37 12.55
CA ILE A 93 -4.58 -4.67 11.38
C ILE A 93 -5.98 -4.16 11.76
N ALA A 94 -6.23 -2.86 11.62
CA ALA A 94 -7.53 -2.28 11.89
C ALA A 94 -8.38 -2.25 10.62
N THR A 95 -9.16 -3.30 10.38
CA THR A 95 -10.10 -3.39 9.26
C THR A 95 -11.27 -4.30 9.60
N ASP A 96 -12.43 -4.02 8.99
CA ASP A 96 -13.62 -4.87 9.10
C ASP A 96 -13.70 -5.92 7.97
N SER A 97 -12.75 -5.91 7.03
CA SER A 97 -12.69 -6.87 5.92
C SER A 97 -11.74 -8.03 6.25
N PRO A 98 -12.25 -9.27 6.44
CA PRO A 98 -11.40 -10.42 6.76
C PRO A 98 -10.38 -10.75 5.65
N GLU A 99 -10.74 -10.50 4.39
CA GLU A 99 -9.88 -10.74 3.24
C GLU A 99 -8.69 -9.76 3.20
N VAL A 100 -8.95 -8.48 3.53
CA VAL A 100 -7.91 -7.45 3.68
C VAL A 100 -7.03 -7.74 4.89
N GLU A 101 -7.61 -8.15 6.01
CA GLU A 101 -6.86 -8.52 7.22
C GLU A 101 -5.91 -9.69 6.95
N ALA A 102 -6.40 -10.77 6.34
CA ALA A 102 -5.61 -11.95 6.03
C ALA A 102 -4.44 -11.63 5.09
N GLU A 103 -4.70 -10.83 4.05
CA GLU A 103 -3.67 -10.43 3.10
C GLU A 103 -2.65 -9.45 3.70
N ALA A 104 -3.09 -8.53 4.56
CA ALA A 104 -2.20 -7.62 5.27
C ALA A 104 -1.27 -8.41 6.21
N ILE A 105 -1.80 -9.39 6.94
CA ILE A 105 -1.00 -10.29 7.78
C ILE A 105 0.03 -11.05 6.93
N ARG A 106 -0.37 -11.60 5.77
CA ARG A 106 0.55 -12.31 4.87
C ARG A 106 1.70 -11.40 4.41
N SER A 107 1.37 -10.18 4.02
CA SER A 107 2.33 -9.18 3.52
C SER A 107 3.32 -8.74 4.59
N LEU A 108 2.86 -8.58 5.84
CA LEU A 108 3.73 -8.26 6.97
C LEU A 108 4.64 -9.43 7.38
N LYS A 109 4.16 -10.67 7.27
CA LYS A 109 4.95 -11.86 7.66
C LYS A 109 6.22 -12.07 6.85
N VAL A 110 6.30 -11.49 5.66
CA VAL A 110 7.51 -11.55 4.81
C VAL A 110 8.41 -10.32 4.96
N LEU A 111 8.10 -9.42 5.90
CA LEU A 111 8.96 -8.29 6.24
C LEU A 111 10.36 -8.81 6.64
N PRO A 112 11.45 -8.28 6.05
CA PRO A 112 12.79 -8.66 6.46
C PRO A 112 13.02 -8.30 7.94
N THR A 113 13.96 -9.00 8.57
CA THR A 113 14.46 -8.60 9.90
C THR A 113 15.18 -7.26 9.77
N LEU A 114 14.82 -6.30 10.63
CA LEU A 114 15.47 -4.99 10.70
C LEU A 114 16.66 -5.05 11.66
N THR A 115 17.53 -4.04 11.60
CA THR A 115 18.48 -3.81 12.71
C THR A 115 17.67 -3.49 13.99
N PRO A 116 18.04 -4.04 15.15
CA PRO A 116 17.36 -3.78 16.43
C PRO A 116 17.24 -2.31 16.81
N ALA A 117 16.22 -2.00 17.61
CA ALA A 117 16.07 -0.69 18.23
C ALA A 117 16.88 -0.60 19.53
N MET A 118 17.43 0.57 19.84
CA MET A 118 18.16 0.80 21.09
C MET A 118 17.40 1.75 22.01
N HIS A 119 17.29 1.34 23.29
CA HIS A 119 16.77 2.20 24.35
C HIS A 119 17.60 2.06 25.64
N ASN A 120 18.10 3.18 26.15
CA ASN A 120 19.08 3.28 27.22
C ASN A 120 20.31 2.38 27.00
N GLY A 121 20.81 2.34 25.77
CA GLY A 121 21.99 1.54 25.41
C GLY A 121 21.78 0.03 25.39
N THR A 122 20.53 -0.45 25.42
CA THR A 122 20.19 -1.88 25.29
C THR A 122 19.26 -2.10 24.10
N GLU A 123 19.41 -3.22 23.40
CA GLU A 123 18.46 -3.67 22.38
C GLU A 123 17.11 -3.92 23.04
N VAL A 124 16.03 -3.41 22.42
CA VAL A 124 14.68 -3.54 22.96
C VAL A 124 13.70 -3.91 21.86
N GLY A 125 12.64 -4.62 22.24
CA GLY A 125 11.47 -4.75 21.38
C GLY A 125 10.82 -3.38 21.16
N VAL A 126 10.28 -3.13 19.98
CA VAL A 126 9.70 -1.85 19.61
C VAL A 126 8.31 -2.02 19.02
N ILE A 127 7.37 -1.20 19.47
CA ILE A 127 6.03 -1.13 18.91
C ILE A 127 5.90 0.07 17.95
N ILE A 128 5.51 -0.22 16.72
CA ILE A 128 5.38 0.76 15.63
C ILE A 128 3.91 0.83 15.21
N ASP A 129 3.40 2.06 15.13
CA ASP A 129 2.06 2.38 14.67
C ASP A 129 2.18 3.14 13.35
N PHE A 130 1.53 2.66 12.30
CA PHE A 130 1.55 3.33 11.00
C PHE A 130 0.24 3.15 10.26
N ALA A 131 -0.09 4.11 9.41
CA ALA A 131 -1.28 4.06 8.56
C ALA A 131 -0.83 3.95 7.11
N VAL A 132 -1.49 3.07 6.35
CA VAL A 132 -1.23 2.85 4.94
C VAL A 132 -2.46 3.19 4.15
N LYS A 133 -2.31 4.02 3.11
CA LYS A 133 -3.36 4.24 2.13
C LYS A 133 -3.41 3.09 1.13
N LEU A 134 -4.54 2.42 1.08
CA LEU A 134 -4.83 1.37 0.12
C LEU A 134 -5.89 1.88 -0.87
N GLY A 135 -5.47 2.06 -2.12
CA GLY A 135 -6.33 2.49 -3.22
C GLY A 135 -5.61 2.27 -4.54
N TYR A 136 -6.34 2.02 -5.63
CA TYR A 136 -5.73 1.67 -6.92
C TYR A 136 -4.85 2.80 -7.52
N GLY A 137 -4.94 4.03 -7.02
CA GLY A 137 -4.13 5.16 -7.45
C GLY A 137 -2.69 5.20 -6.93
N ASP A 138 -2.32 4.45 -5.87
CA ASP A 138 -1.06 4.65 -5.11
C ASP A 138 0.15 3.78 -5.51
N LEU A 139 -0.01 2.73 -6.32
CA LEU A 139 1.11 1.78 -6.56
C LEU A 139 2.21 2.25 -7.48
N ALA A 140 1.88 3.14 -8.41
CA ALA A 140 2.86 3.53 -9.40
C ALA A 140 3.85 4.56 -8.81
N ASP A 141 3.44 5.35 -7.80
CA ASP A 141 4.29 6.38 -7.17
C ASP A 141 5.37 5.79 -6.26
N SER A 142 5.07 4.73 -5.49
CA SER A 142 6.05 4.14 -4.56
C SER A 142 7.15 3.33 -5.25
N GLN A 143 7.01 3.09 -6.55
CA GLN A 143 7.94 2.30 -7.35
C GLN A 143 8.85 3.13 -8.25
N VAL A 144 8.72 4.46 -8.23
CA VAL A 144 9.45 5.38 -9.13
C VAL A 144 10.04 6.55 -8.33
N ASP A 145 11.22 7.03 -8.75
CA ASP A 145 11.87 8.21 -8.18
C ASP A 145 11.10 9.50 -8.51
N THR A 146 10.44 9.54 -9.66
CA THR A 146 9.60 10.67 -10.05
C THR A 146 8.40 10.14 -10.84
N PRO A 147 7.15 10.45 -10.41
CA PRO A 147 5.95 10.07 -11.14
C PRO A 147 5.79 10.91 -12.41
N PRO A 148 4.92 10.51 -13.35
CA PRO A 148 4.73 11.28 -14.55
C PRO A 148 4.09 12.64 -14.24
N PHE A 149 4.39 13.66 -15.05
CA PHE A 149 3.87 15.01 -14.83
C PHE A 149 3.78 15.79 -16.14
N PRO A 150 2.73 16.60 -16.38
CA PRO A 150 2.70 17.53 -17.49
C PRO A 150 3.59 18.74 -17.20
N ASP A 151 3.90 19.54 -18.24
CA ASP A 151 4.78 20.71 -18.09
C ASP A 151 4.32 21.69 -17.00
N GLU A 152 3.01 21.89 -16.84
CA GLU A 152 2.45 22.78 -15.80
C GLU A 152 2.75 22.30 -14.37
N CYS A 153 3.06 21.02 -14.20
CA CYS A 153 3.35 20.41 -12.91
C CYS A 153 4.85 20.33 -12.60
N LYS A 154 5.73 20.89 -13.44
CA LYS A 154 7.20 20.79 -13.29
C LYS A 154 7.70 21.32 -11.95
N SER A 155 7.11 22.39 -11.44
CA SER A 155 7.45 23.01 -10.15
C SER A 155 6.63 22.47 -8.97
N SER A 156 5.73 21.51 -9.20
CA SER A 156 4.92 20.95 -8.13
C SER A 156 5.76 20.00 -7.28
N GLU A 157 5.70 20.16 -5.96
CA GLU A 157 6.26 19.19 -5.00
C GLU A 157 5.46 17.88 -5.00
N VAL A 158 4.16 17.95 -5.35
CA VAL A 158 3.22 16.83 -5.36
C VAL A 158 2.74 16.54 -6.80
N LYS A 159 3.69 16.12 -7.65
CA LYS A 159 3.50 15.90 -9.10
C LYS A 159 2.30 15.02 -9.45
N LYS A 160 2.06 13.95 -8.68
CA LYS A 160 0.93 13.03 -8.87
C LYS A 160 -0.42 13.75 -8.75
N GLU A 161 -0.63 14.47 -7.66
CA GLU A 161 -1.89 15.20 -7.42
C GLU A 161 -2.10 16.26 -8.51
N CYS A 162 -1.01 16.94 -8.90
CA CYS A 162 -1.04 17.90 -9.98
C CYS A 162 -1.44 17.23 -11.32
N LEU A 163 -0.87 16.06 -11.65
CA LEU A 163 -1.24 15.29 -12.84
C LEU A 163 -2.72 14.87 -12.82
N SER A 164 -3.22 14.36 -11.69
CA SER A 164 -4.64 13.97 -11.56
C SER A 164 -5.57 15.16 -11.78
N LYS A 165 -5.28 16.30 -11.15
CA LYS A 165 -6.04 17.56 -11.33
C LYS A 165 -5.97 18.07 -12.77
N PHE A 166 -4.80 17.98 -13.38
CA PHE A 166 -4.59 18.34 -14.78
C PHE A 166 -5.48 17.51 -15.71
N ILE A 167 -5.47 16.18 -15.56
CA ILE A 167 -6.29 15.28 -16.38
C ILE A 167 -7.78 15.55 -16.16
N GLN A 168 -8.22 15.70 -14.92
CA GLN A 168 -9.61 16.03 -14.57
C GLN A 168 -10.07 17.33 -15.25
N SER A 169 -9.24 18.38 -15.20
CA SER A 169 -9.54 19.66 -15.85
C SER A 169 -9.54 19.53 -17.38
N PHE A 170 -8.56 18.83 -17.94
CA PHE A 170 -8.45 18.58 -19.36
C PHE A 170 -9.68 17.85 -19.90
N VAL A 171 -10.14 16.82 -19.18
CA VAL A 171 -11.34 16.08 -19.54
C VAL A 171 -12.57 16.98 -19.53
N ASN A 172 -12.82 17.70 -18.44
CA ASN A 172 -13.99 18.60 -18.33
C ASN A 172 -14.00 19.71 -19.38
N LYS A 173 -12.81 20.15 -19.83
CA LYS A 173 -12.70 21.17 -20.88
C LYS A 173 -12.97 20.63 -22.29
N ASN A 174 -12.69 19.35 -22.55
CA ASN A 174 -12.65 18.79 -23.90
C ASN A 174 -13.73 17.72 -24.18
N VAL A 175 -14.41 17.20 -23.15
CA VAL A 175 -15.44 16.17 -23.33
C VAL A 175 -16.75 16.80 -23.82
N GLU A 176 -17.26 16.29 -24.93
CA GLU A 176 -18.55 16.68 -25.49
C GLU A 176 -19.60 15.59 -25.21
N ILE A 177 -20.48 15.85 -24.25
CA ILE A 177 -21.60 14.96 -23.94
C ILE A 177 -22.94 15.73 -23.93
N PRO A 178 -24.05 15.09 -24.36
CA PRO A 178 -25.37 15.69 -24.28
C PRO A 178 -25.77 15.97 -22.82
N LYS A 179 -26.70 16.91 -22.63
CA LYS A 179 -27.15 17.45 -21.33
C LYS A 179 -27.19 16.40 -20.22
N VAL A 180 -26.39 16.66 -19.18
CA VAL A 180 -26.23 15.84 -17.98
C VAL A 180 -27.44 15.99 -17.05
N LYS A 181 -27.83 14.92 -16.34
CA LYS A 181 -28.84 14.97 -15.27
C LYS A 181 -28.30 15.76 -14.06
N LYS A 182 -29.16 16.20 -13.13
CA LYS A 182 -28.69 16.75 -11.84
C LYS A 182 -27.79 15.70 -11.16
N GLY A 183 -26.53 16.05 -10.88
CA GLY A 183 -25.56 15.16 -10.21
C GLY A 183 -24.31 14.77 -11.01
N GLY A 184 -24.14 15.27 -12.25
CA GLY A 184 -22.95 14.97 -13.05
C GLY A 184 -22.96 13.56 -13.66
N HIS A 185 -21.84 13.19 -14.28
CA HIS A 185 -21.57 11.79 -14.66
C HIS A 185 -20.23 11.37 -14.09
N PHE A 186 -20.15 10.11 -13.67
CA PHE A 186 -18.92 9.50 -13.20
C PHE A 186 -18.37 8.50 -14.24
N ALA A 187 -17.05 8.50 -14.40
CA ALA A 187 -16.35 7.47 -15.14
C ALA A 187 -14.97 7.23 -14.56
N GLU A 188 -14.49 6.01 -14.70
CA GLU A 188 -13.13 5.63 -14.37
C GLU A 188 -12.30 5.48 -15.64
N LEU A 189 -11.10 6.06 -15.61
CA LEU A 189 -10.08 5.88 -16.63
C LEU A 189 -8.98 4.96 -16.08
N SER A 190 -8.56 3.98 -16.87
CA SER A 190 -7.36 3.20 -16.60
C SER A 190 -6.50 3.18 -17.85
N PHE A 191 -5.23 3.54 -17.75
CA PHE A 191 -4.32 3.62 -18.90
C PHE A 191 -2.86 3.61 -18.41
N VAL A 192 -1.91 3.41 -19.31
CA VAL A 192 -0.48 3.48 -19.03
C VAL A 192 0.10 4.72 -19.69
N ILE A 193 0.93 5.47 -18.96
CA ILE A 193 1.85 6.44 -19.57
C ILE A 193 3.15 5.69 -19.84
N ASP A 194 3.52 5.52 -21.10
CA ASP A 194 4.73 4.78 -21.49
C ASP A 194 6.03 5.56 -21.18
N ALA A 195 7.17 4.94 -21.48
CA ALA A 195 8.49 5.54 -21.26
C ALA A 195 8.76 6.76 -22.16
N GLU A 196 7.93 6.99 -23.19
CA GLU A 196 7.95 8.14 -24.08
C GLU A 196 6.96 9.24 -23.62
N GLY A 197 6.19 8.99 -22.55
CA GLY A 197 5.21 9.92 -22.02
C GLY A 197 3.88 9.95 -22.80
N LYS A 198 3.60 8.91 -23.59
CA LYS A 198 2.36 8.76 -24.34
C LYS A 198 1.40 7.81 -23.63
N VAL A 199 0.11 7.97 -23.90
CA VAL A 199 -0.93 7.12 -23.33
C VAL A 199 -1.13 5.83 -24.14
N ALA A 200 -1.16 4.71 -23.44
CA ALA A 200 -1.37 3.37 -23.97
C ALA A 200 -2.39 2.60 -23.10
N GLU A 201 -2.86 1.44 -23.59
CA GLU A 201 -3.71 0.51 -22.83
C GLU A 201 -4.96 1.15 -22.20
N ILE A 202 -5.58 2.09 -22.90
CA ILE A 202 -6.68 2.89 -22.38
C ILE A 202 -7.96 2.06 -22.25
N LYS A 203 -8.47 1.97 -21.03
CA LYS A 203 -9.78 1.45 -20.64
C LYS A 203 -10.61 2.57 -20.00
N VAL A 204 -11.88 2.66 -20.39
CA VAL A 204 -12.83 3.62 -19.83
C VAL A 204 -14.06 2.88 -19.33
N THR A 205 -14.42 3.11 -18.08
CA THR A 205 -15.57 2.50 -17.41
C THR A 205 -16.47 3.59 -16.83
N GLY A 206 -17.47 4.01 -17.58
CA GLY A 206 -18.48 4.98 -17.13
C GLY A 206 -19.90 4.49 -17.35
N GLU A 207 -20.87 5.31 -16.92
CA GLU A 207 -22.30 4.98 -16.87
C GLU A 207 -22.92 4.59 -18.22
N THR A 208 -22.38 5.09 -19.33
CA THR A 208 -22.92 4.85 -20.67
C THR A 208 -21.80 4.66 -21.69
N GLU A 209 -22.05 3.84 -22.72
CA GLU A 209 -21.08 3.69 -23.81
C GLU A 209 -20.77 5.01 -24.54
N LYS A 210 -21.78 5.89 -24.66
CA LYS A 210 -21.59 7.19 -25.30
C LYS A 210 -20.57 8.02 -24.54
N LEU A 211 -20.66 8.02 -23.21
CA LEU A 211 -19.69 8.68 -22.37
C LEU A 211 -18.29 8.04 -22.51
N ASN A 212 -18.22 6.71 -22.48
CA ASN A 212 -16.95 5.99 -22.57
C ASN A 212 -16.22 6.29 -23.88
N ARG A 213 -16.95 6.36 -25.01
CA ARG A 213 -16.39 6.73 -26.31
C ARG A 213 -15.90 8.19 -26.35
N ALA A 214 -16.63 9.12 -25.75
CA ALA A 214 -16.23 10.52 -25.67
C ALA A 214 -14.94 10.68 -24.86
N LEU A 215 -14.88 10.08 -23.67
CA LEU A 215 -13.70 10.12 -22.80
C LEU A 215 -12.48 9.44 -23.43
N LEU A 216 -12.66 8.29 -24.08
CA LEU A 216 -11.59 7.62 -24.82
C LEU A 216 -10.98 8.54 -25.88
N THR A 217 -11.82 9.32 -26.57
CA THR A 217 -11.37 10.29 -27.58
C THR A 217 -10.59 11.44 -26.97
N VAL A 218 -11.01 11.92 -25.79
CA VAL A 218 -10.34 13.02 -25.07
C VAL A 218 -8.99 12.56 -24.52
N ILE A 219 -8.92 11.40 -23.88
CA ILE A 219 -7.67 10.92 -23.27
C ILE A 219 -6.57 10.66 -24.29
N LYS A 220 -6.92 10.19 -25.49
CA LYS A 220 -5.97 10.07 -26.61
C LYS A 220 -5.36 11.41 -27.06
N LYS A 221 -5.96 12.54 -26.67
CA LYS A 221 -5.51 13.90 -27.00
C LYS A 221 -4.81 14.60 -25.83
N LEU A 222 -4.52 13.89 -24.73
CA LEU A 222 -3.72 14.46 -23.66
C LEU A 222 -2.41 15.02 -24.25
N PRO A 223 -1.98 16.21 -23.81
CA PRO A 223 -0.71 16.76 -24.26
C PRO A 223 0.44 15.90 -23.73
N GLN A 224 1.65 16.21 -24.20
CA GLN A 224 2.84 15.48 -23.82
C GLN A 224 3.01 15.46 -22.29
N ILE A 225 3.26 14.27 -21.74
CA ILE A 225 3.56 14.07 -20.31
C ILE A 225 5.04 13.70 -20.18
N HIS A 226 5.72 14.18 -19.14
CA HIS A 226 7.03 13.66 -18.77
C HIS A 226 6.84 12.29 -18.13
N PRO A 227 7.53 11.23 -18.60
CA PRO A 227 7.35 9.88 -18.11
C PRO A 227 7.86 9.74 -16.67
N ALA A 228 7.42 8.66 -16.01
CA ALA A 228 7.96 8.30 -14.72
C ALA A 228 9.43 7.86 -14.82
N THR A 229 10.20 8.05 -13.76
CA THR A 229 11.59 7.59 -13.68
C THR A 229 11.82 6.69 -12.49
N LYS A 230 12.50 5.54 -12.66
CA LYS A 230 12.93 4.64 -11.59
C LYS A 230 14.43 4.37 -11.74
N ASN A 231 15.21 4.58 -10.69
CA ASN A 231 16.67 4.56 -10.73
C ASN A 231 17.24 5.39 -11.90
N GLY A 232 16.65 6.56 -12.15
CA GLY A 232 17.00 7.46 -13.26
C GLY A 232 16.58 6.99 -14.67
N GLN A 233 15.94 5.82 -14.82
CA GLN A 233 15.46 5.30 -16.10
C GLN A 233 13.98 5.57 -16.30
N LYS A 234 13.58 5.94 -17.52
CA LYS A 234 12.17 6.16 -17.86
C LYS A 234 11.43 4.81 -17.86
N VAL A 235 10.31 4.74 -17.14
CA VAL A 235 9.52 3.52 -17.00
C VAL A 235 8.03 3.76 -17.30
N PRO A 236 7.31 2.76 -17.83
CA PRO A 236 5.87 2.82 -17.96
C PRO A 236 5.19 2.98 -16.59
N TYR A 237 4.12 3.76 -16.56
CA TYR A 237 3.42 4.14 -15.35
C TYR A 237 1.91 3.93 -15.52
N PRO A 238 1.33 2.87 -14.92
CA PRO A 238 -0.11 2.65 -14.95
C PRO A 238 -0.83 3.67 -14.07
N LEU A 239 -1.89 4.25 -14.60
CA LEU A 239 -2.82 5.15 -13.93
C LEU A 239 -4.22 4.56 -13.90
N ARG A 240 -4.90 4.80 -12.80
CA ARG A 240 -6.34 4.59 -12.65
C ARG A 240 -6.92 5.82 -11.96
N LEU A 241 -7.75 6.57 -12.67
CA LEU A 241 -8.26 7.86 -12.23
C LEU A 241 -9.79 7.89 -12.28
N PRO A 242 -10.47 8.19 -11.15
CA PRO A 242 -11.87 8.59 -11.20
C PRO A 242 -11.97 9.97 -11.86
N ILE A 243 -12.94 10.13 -12.75
CA ILE A 243 -13.24 11.39 -13.42
C ILE A 243 -14.69 11.73 -13.16
N TYR A 244 -14.90 12.92 -12.62
CA TYR A 244 -16.21 13.50 -12.47
C TYR A 244 -16.45 14.55 -13.56
N ILE A 245 -17.55 14.41 -14.30
CA ILE A 245 -17.85 15.29 -15.41
C ILE A 245 -18.79 16.38 -14.95
N GLU A 246 -18.19 17.55 -14.79
CA GLU A 246 -18.87 18.74 -14.31
C GLU A 246 -19.57 19.48 -15.45
N LYS A 247 -20.74 20.02 -15.14
CA LYS A 247 -21.53 20.87 -16.04
C LYS A 247 -20.74 22.12 -16.47
N ARG A 248 -20.88 22.51 -17.74
CA ARG A 248 -21.01 23.93 -18.13
C ARG A 248 -22.41 24.15 -18.71
#